data_AF-A0AAU3SZN2-F1
#
_entry.id   AF-A0AAU3SZN2-F1
#
_cell.length_a   1.000
_cell.length_b   1.000
_cell.length_c   1.000
_cell.angle_alpha   90.00
_cell.angle_beta   90.00
_cell.angle_gamma   90.00
#
_symmetry.space_group_name_H-M   'P 1'
#
loop_
_entity.id
_entity.type
_entity.pdbx_description
1 polymer ?
#
loop_
_entity_poly.entity_id
_entity_poly.type
_entity_poly.pdbx_seq_one_letter_code
_entity_poly.pdbx_strand_id
1 'polypeptide(L)'
;MGTPYAYGGGGPGGPGRGFCDDGNGFLRGRCSSSTVGFDCSSLVQYAYWPRTQLPRTAAAQYEATAHRPVARGELRPGDLLFWARRNGFICHVGFYAGDGRVLHAPRTGRNVEVVVPLDTAMPATEYRGATRAWRVCRFPLDLAISHRSGFNVSGCKNWKILRDCLQETASTTPSSRRHHAQPRHGTVKQQVRHHSDLPDPGLLQHPSRPALGSDHVGA
;
A
#
# COMPACT_ATOMS: atom_id res chain seq x y z
N MET A 1 -11.63 2.81 -16.49
CA MET A 1 -11.54 1.60 -17.33
C MET A 1 -11.55 2.02 -18.79
N GLY A 2 -10.95 1.23 -19.68
CA GLY A 2 -10.90 1.53 -21.12
C GLY A 2 -9.53 2.02 -21.64
N THR A 3 -8.59 2.37 -20.76
CA THR A 3 -7.18 2.55 -21.14
C THR A 3 -6.66 1.25 -21.77
N PRO A 4 -6.04 1.27 -22.96
CA PRO A 4 -5.50 0.06 -23.56
C PRO A 4 -4.42 -0.61 -22.69
N TYR A 5 -4.27 -1.93 -22.86
CA TYR A 5 -3.00 -2.57 -22.51
C TYR A 5 -1.94 -2.18 -23.53
N ALA A 6 -0.74 -1.82 -23.06
CA ALA A 6 0.43 -1.61 -23.90
C ALA A 6 1.62 -2.36 -23.27
N TYR A 7 2.17 -3.36 -23.95
CA TYR A 7 3.30 -4.13 -23.43
C TYR A 7 4.50 -3.21 -23.19
N GLY A 8 5.04 -3.19 -21.97
CA GLY A 8 6.12 -2.27 -21.59
C GLY A 8 5.70 -0.79 -21.48
N GLY A 9 4.46 -0.45 -21.81
CA GLY A 9 3.96 0.93 -21.83
C GLY A 9 3.54 1.43 -20.45
N GLY A 10 3.78 2.72 -20.20
CA GLY A 10 3.34 3.42 -18.99
C GLY A 10 4.31 3.34 -17.81
N GLY A 11 3.94 4.06 -16.74
CA GLY A 11 4.70 4.10 -15.49
C GLY A 11 4.17 5.17 -14.53
N PRO A 12 4.99 5.65 -13.57
CA PRO A 12 4.63 6.66 -12.58
C PRO A 12 3.91 7.92 -13.10
N GLY A 13 4.23 8.37 -14.32
CA GLY A 13 3.62 9.55 -14.94
C GLY A 13 2.22 9.31 -15.55
N GLY A 14 1.87 8.06 -15.88
CA GLY A 14 0.63 7.72 -16.59
C GLY A 14 0.84 6.65 -17.67
N PRO A 15 -0.17 6.49 -18.56
CA PRO A 15 -0.05 5.63 -19.74
C PRO A 15 1.08 6.08 -20.66
N GLY A 16 1.75 5.14 -21.32
CA GLY A 16 2.87 5.40 -22.23
C GLY A 16 2.83 4.46 -23.43
N ARG A 17 3.62 4.77 -24.47
CA ARG A 17 3.77 3.88 -25.63
C ARG A 17 4.35 2.54 -25.19
N GLY A 18 3.77 1.45 -25.67
CA GLY A 18 4.36 0.12 -25.53
C GLY A 18 5.47 -0.16 -26.55
N PHE A 19 6.05 -1.34 -26.48
CA PHE A 19 6.96 -1.89 -27.48
C PHE A 19 6.59 -3.35 -27.80
N CYS A 20 7.37 -3.99 -28.67
CA CYS A 20 7.29 -5.41 -28.97
C CYS A 20 8.69 -6.02 -28.81
N ASP A 21 8.76 -7.25 -28.31
CA ASP A 21 9.99 -8.06 -28.24
C ASP A 21 9.79 -9.36 -29.07
N ASP A 22 10.52 -10.44 -28.79
CA ASP A 22 10.42 -11.68 -29.56
C ASP A 22 9.09 -12.46 -29.36
N GLY A 23 8.23 -12.06 -28.42
CA GLY A 23 6.98 -12.78 -28.14
C GLY A 23 5.80 -11.94 -27.63
N ASN A 24 6.01 -10.67 -27.27
CA ASN A 24 5.02 -9.83 -26.61
C ASN A 24 4.76 -8.52 -27.39
N GLY A 25 3.66 -7.84 -27.05
CA GLY A 25 3.28 -6.57 -27.71
C GLY A 25 2.59 -6.71 -29.07
N PHE A 26 2.42 -7.93 -29.61
CA PHE A 26 1.72 -8.15 -30.88
C PHE A 26 0.19 -8.28 -30.72
N LEU A 27 -0.53 -7.77 -31.71
CA LEU A 27 -1.97 -7.99 -31.90
C LEU A 27 -2.21 -8.51 -33.31
N ARG A 28 -2.76 -9.72 -33.45
CA ARG A 28 -3.07 -10.37 -34.75
C ARG A 28 -1.87 -10.35 -35.72
N GLY A 29 -0.68 -10.73 -35.22
CA GLY A 29 0.56 -10.80 -35.99
C GLY A 29 1.22 -9.45 -36.32
N ARG A 30 0.68 -8.32 -35.85
CA ARG A 30 1.26 -6.98 -36.04
C ARG A 30 1.74 -6.40 -34.72
N CYS A 31 2.90 -5.77 -34.71
CA CYS A 31 3.43 -5.11 -33.51
C CYS A 31 2.53 -3.92 -33.12
N SER A 32 2.14 -3.85 -31.84
CA SER A 32 1.21 -2.84 -31.30
C SER A 32 1.94 -1.71 -30.55
N SER A 33 3.21 -1.45 -30.84
CA SER A 33 4.05 -0.43 -30.15
C SER A 33 3.51 1.01 -30.24
N SER A 34 2.66 1.31 -31.21
CA SER A 34 1.95 2.60 -31.29
C SER A 34 0.91 2.80 -30.17
N THR A 35 0.52 1.72 -29.47
CA THR A 35 -0.49 1.75 -28.40
C THR A 35 0.01 2.51 -27.18
N VAL A 36 -0.72 3.53 -26.75
CA VAL A 36 -0.50 4.23 -25.48
C VAL A 36 -1.40 3.62 -24.41
N GLY A 37 -0.80 3.09 -23.35
CA GLY A 37 -1.52 2.29 -22.35
C GLY A 37 -0.68 1.99 -21.12
N PHE A 38 -1.12 1.00 -20.35
CA PHE A 38 -0.35 0.40 -19.26
C PHE A 38 -0.11 -1.09 -19.53
N ASP A 39 1.00 -1.63 -19.05
CA ASP A 39 1.09 -3.06 -18.70
C ASP A 39 0.72 -3.28 -17.22
N CYS A 40 0.75 -4.53 -16.79
CA CYS A 40 0.36 -4.97 -15.45
C CYS A 40 1.12 -4.24 -14.32
N SER A 41 2.44 -4.13 -14.46
CA SER A 41 3.34 -3.62 -13.42
C SER A 41 3.51 -2.10 -13.45
N SER A 42 3.33 -1.46 -14.61
CA SER A 42 3.25 0.00 -14.74
C SER A 42 1.92 0.57 -14.22
N LEU A 43 0.80 -0.13 -14.43
CA LEU A 43 -0.49 0.23 -13.81
C LEU A 43 -0.36 0.24 -12.27
N VAL A 44 0.30 -0.77 -11.72
CA VAL A 44 0.63 -0.87 -10.29
C VAL A 44 1.53 0.29 -9.86
N GLN A 45 2.66 0.55 -10.54
CA GLN A 45 3.49 1.73 -10.23
C GLN A 45 2.69 3.03 -10.19
N TYR A 46 1.81 3.25 -11.17
CA TYR A 46 0.99 4.45 -11.25
C TYR A 46 0.02 4.60 -10.06
N ALA A 47 -0.56 3.49 -9.57
CA ALA A 47 -1.48 3.49 -8.43
C ALA A 47 -0.78 3.72 -7.07
N TYR A 48 0.53 3.47 -6.97
CA TYR A 48 1.32 3.67 -5.74
C TYR A 48 2.16 4.95 -5.76
N TRP A 49 2.48 5.49 -6.94
CA TRP A 49 3.28 6.70 -7.07
C TRP A 49 2.51 7.98 -6.64
N PRO A 50 3.14 8.90 -5.88
CA PRO A 50 4.54 8.94 -5.47
C PRO A 50 4.84 8.27 -4.12
N ARG A 51 3.84 7.70 -3.44
CA ARG A 51 3.94 7.35 -2.02
C ARG A 51 4.63 6.01 -1.74
N THR A 52 4.63 5.08 -2.70
CA THR A 52 5.55 3.93 -2.71
C THR A 52 6.18 3.83 -4.10
N GLN A 53 7.51 3.78 -4.15
CA GLN A 53 8.25 3.52 -5.40
C GLN A 53 8.34 2.02 -5.61
N LEU A 54 7.67 1.52 -6.65
CA LEU A 54 7.65 0.09 -7.00
C LEU A 54 8.55 -0.15 -8.23
N PRO A 55 9.34 -1.24 -8.26
CA PRO A 55 10.17 -1.59 -9.41
C PRO A 55 9.39 -1.76 -10.72
N ARG A 56 10.09 -1.71 -11.87
CA ARG A 56 9.42 -1.69 -13.18
C ARG A 56 8.64 -2.96 -13.51
N THR A 57 9.09 -4.14 -13.08
CA THR A 57 8.55 -5.45 -13.50
C THR A 57 7.75 -6.14 -12.40
N ALA A 58 6.80 -7.00 -12.79
CA ALA A 58 5.98 -7.76 -11.84
C ALA A 58 6.82 -8.62 -10.87
N ALA A 59 7.87 -9.28 -11.39
CA ALA A 59 8.82 -10.05 -10.58
C ALA A 59 9.56 -9.18 -9.55
N ALA A 60 10.13 -8.03 -9.96
CA ALA A 60 10.82 -7.16 -9.03
C ALA A 60 9.87 -6.50 -8.01
N GLN A 61 8.59 -6.28 -8.36
CA GLN A 61 7.57 -5.85 -7.40
C GLN A 61 7.23 -6.93 -6.37
N TYR A 62 7.18 -8.19 -6.79
CA TYR A 62 7.02 -9.33 -5.88
C TYR A 62 8.20 -9.39 -4.90
N GLU A 63 9.44 -9.44 -5.39
CA GLU A 63 10.63 -9.50 -4.52
C GLU A 63 10.71 -8.31 -3.54
N ALA A 64 10.45 -7.09 -4.02
CA ALA A 64 10.44 -5.88 -3.19
C ALA A 64 9.36 -5.87 -2.09
N THR A 65 8.36 -6.76 -2.16
CA THR A 65 7.23 -6.82 -1.21
C THR A 65 7.05 -8.20 -0.56
N ALA A 66 7.84 -9.22 -0.93
CA ALA A 66 7.72 -10.60 -0.47
C ALA A 66 7.88 -10.76 1.05
N HIS A 67 8.57 -9.82 1.71
CA HIS A 67 8.70 -9.74 3.17
C HIS A 67 7.39 -9.37 3.90
N ARG A 68 6.29 -9.07 3.18
CA ARG A 68 4.95 -8.78 3.72
C ARG A 68 3.87 -9.57 2.98
N PRO A 69 3.86 -10.91 3.07
CA PRO A 69 2.84 -11.73 2.46
C PRO A 69 1.46 -11.45 3.08
N VAL A 70 0.41 -11.68 2.31
CA VAL A 70 -1.00 -11.55 2.76
C VAL A 70 -1.73 -12.84 2.48
N ALA A 71 -2.38 -13.41 3.50
CA ALA A 71 -3.23 -14.58 3.31
C ALA A 71 -4.49 -14.20 2.51
N ARG A 72 -5.02 -15.12 1.71
CA ARG A 72 -6.16 -14.83 0.80
C ARG A 72 -7.42 -14.33 1.53
N GLY A 73 -7.63 -14.76 2.79
CA GLY A 73 -8.72 -14.26 3.64
C GLY A 73 -8.48 -12.89 4.30
N GLU A 74 -7.26 -12.35 4.19
CA GLU A 74 -6.84 -11.08 4.80
C GLU A 74 -6.62 -9.96 3.78
N LEU A 75 -7.02 -10.20 2.53
CA LEU A 75 -6.91 -9.26 1.42
C LEU A 75 -7.70 -7.97 1.69
N ARG A 76 -7.02 -6.83 1.54
CA ARG A 76 -7.55 -5.47 1.69
C ARG A 76 -7.36 -4.72 0.36
N PRO A 77 -8.24 -3.74 0.04
CA PRO A 77 -8.07 -2.91 -1.15
C PRO A 77 -6.63 -2.35 -1.23
N GLY A 78 -5.98 -2.56 -2.37
CA GLY A 78 -4.58 -2.19 -2.57
C GLY A 78 -3.55 -3.16 -1.98
N ASP A 79 -3.88 -4.43 -1.77
CA ASP A 79 -2.88 -5.50 -1.76
C ASP A 79 -2.52 -5.91 -3.20
N LEU A 80 -1.25 -6.23 -3.42
CA LEU A 80 -0.75 -6.71 -4.72
C LEU A 80 -1.02 -8.20 -4.87
N LEU A 81 -1.49 -8.61 -6.04
CA LEU A 81 -1.80 -9.99 -6.39
C LEU A 81 -0.86 -10.44 -7.51
N PHE A 82 -0.25 -11.60 -7.37
CA PHE A 82 0.78 -12.08 -8.31
C PHE A 82 0.43 -13.43 -8.91
N TRP A 83 0.79 -13.59 -10.18
CA TRP A 83 0.69 -14.85 -10.91
C TRP A 83 2.03 -15.24 -11.51
N ALA A 84 2.33 -16.53 -11.47
CA ALA A 84 3.56 -17.14 -11.94
C ALA A 84 3.29 -18.21 -13.00
N ARG A 85 4.15 -18.28 -14.01
CA ARG A 85 4.17 -19.40 -14.97
C ARG A 85 4.57 -20.70 -14.27
N ARG A 86 4.35 -21.84 -14.93
CA ARG A 86 4.71 -23.19 -14.43
C ARG A 86 6.17 -23.36 -13.97
N ASN A 87 7.09 -22.51 -14.43
CA ASN A 87 8.51 -22.49 -14.02
C ASN A 87 8.78 -21.59 -12.79
N GLY A 88 7.74 -21.10 -12.10
CA GLY A 88 7.85 -20.23 -10.93
C GLY A 88 8.07 -18.74 -11.23
N PHE A 89 8.31 -18.36 -12.49
CA PHE A 89 8.55 -16.96 -12.87
C PHE A 89 7.27 -16.11 -12.77
N ILE A 90 7.31 -15.05 -11.94
CA ILE A 90 6.24 -14.05 -11.80
C ILE A 90 6.04 -13.32 -13.14
N CYS A 91 4.93 -13.61 -13.82
CA CYS A 91 4.63 -13.06 -15.14
C CYS A 91 3.61 -11.92 -15.12
N HIS A 92 2.79 -11.83 -14.06
CA HIS A 92 1.69 -10.88 -14.00
C HIS A 92 1.45 -10.37 -12.57
N VAL A 93 0.96 -9.13 -12.50
CA VAL A 93 0.57 -8.47 -11.25
C VAL A 93 -0.72 -7.68 -11.45
N GLY A 94 -1.55 -7.66 -10.42
CA GLY A 94 -2.71 -6.77 -10.29
C GLY A 94 -2.82 -6.30 -8.85
N PHE A 95 -3.88 -5.56 -8.53
CA PHE A 95 -4.18 -5.24 -7.14
C PHE A 95 -5.65 -5.53 -6.80
N TYR A 96 -5.86 -5.93 -5.55
CA TYR A 96 -7.17 -6.24 -5.02
C TYR A 96 -7.98 -4.96 -4.86
N ALA A 97 -9.25 -4.99 -5.26
CA ALA A 97 -10.16 -3.84 -5.31
C ALA A 97 -11.41 -4.03 -4.43
N GLY A 98 -11.27 -4.79 -3.34
CA GLY A 98 -12.36 -5.17 -2.44
C GLY A 98 -13.27 -6.26 -3.01
N ASP A 99 -14.05 -6.92 -2.17
CA ASP A 99 -15.15 -7.85 -2.53
C ASP A 99 -14.84 -8.89 -3.63
N GLY A 100 -13.65 -9.50 -3.59
CA GLY A 100 -13.23 -10.46 -4.62
C GLY A 100 -12.86 -9.84 -5.96
N ARG A 101 -12.85 -8.51 -6.10
CA ARG A 101 -12.54 -7.79 -7.34
C ARG A 101 -11.03 -7.59 -7.51
N VAL A 102 -10.57 -7.60 -8.75
CA VAL A 102 -9.17 -7.36 -9.14
C VAL A 102 -9.12 -6.30 -10.23
N LEU A 103 -8.25 -5.30 -10.08
CA LEU A 103 -7.92 -4.34 -11.12
C LEU A 103 -6.54 -4.69 -11.70
N HIS A 104 -6.48 -4.90 -13.02
CA HIS A 104 -5.25 -5.25 -13.73
C HIS A 104 -5.24 -4.76 -15.19
N ALA A 105 -4.07 -4.85 -15.83
CA ALA A 105 -3.90 -4.70 -17.28
C ALA A 105 -3.45 -6.06 -17.85
N PRO A 106 -4.34 -6.89 -18.42
CA PRO A 106 -4.08 -8.32 -18.63
C PRO A 106 -3.08 -8.65 -19.75
N ARG A 107 -3.32 -8.20 -20.98
CA ARG A 107 -2.53 -8.55 -22.18
C ARG A 107 -2.89 -7.68 -23.39
N THR A 108 -2.06 -7.73 -24.44
CA THR A 108 -2.31 -7.04 -25.71
C THR A 108 -3.68 -7.38 -26.30
N GLY A 109 -4.37 -6.36 -26.83
CA GLY A 109 -5.74 -6.50 -27.34
C GLY A 109 -6.85 -6.47 -26.27
N ARG A 110 -6.49 -6.24 -25.00
CA ARG A 110 -7.42 -5.95 -23.90
C ARG A 110 -7.17 -4.54 -23.36
N ASN A 111 -8.05 -4.10 -22.47
CA ASN A 111 -7.94 -2.83 -21.76
C ASN A 111 -7.67 -3.08 -20.26
N VAL A 112 -7.29 -2.03 -19.54
CA VAL A 112 -7.34 -2.00 -18.07
C VAL A 112 -8.78 -2.25 -17.62
N GLU A 113 -8.97 -3.34 -16.88
CA GLU A 113 -10.26 -3.90 -16.52
C GLU A 113 -10.34 -4.28 -15.03
N VAL A 114 -11.57 -4.27 -14.49
CA VAL A 114 -11.90 -4.83 -13.17
C VAL A 114 -12.68 -6.12 -13.40
N VAL A 115 -12.25 -7.20 -12.76
CA VAL A 115 -12.87 -8.54 -12.88
C VAL A 115 -13.23 -9.09 -11.50
N VAL A 116 -14.19 -10.01 -11.46
CA VAL A 116 -14.70 -10.64 -10.23
C VAL A 116 -15.32 -12.01 -10.58
N PRO A 117 -15.09 -13.07 -9.79
CA PRO A 117 -14.17 -13.16 -8.64
C PRO A 117 -12.69 -13.17 -9.06
N LEU A 118 -11.79 -13.04 -8.08
CA LEU A 118 -10.32 -12.99 -8.24
C LEU A 118 -9.76 -14.09 -9.15
N ASP A 119 -10.30 -15.30 -9.06
CA ASP A 119 -9.88 -16.47 -9.86
C ASP A 119 -10.15 -16.33 -11.36
N THR A 120 -10.87 -15.30 -11.80
CA THR A 120 -11.12 -14.98 -13.22
C THR A 120 -10.09 -14.01 -13.83
N ALA A 121 -9.22 -13.39 -13.03
CA ALA A 121 -8.24 -12.42 -13.52
C ALA A 121 -7.16 -13.08 -14.38
N MET A 122 -6.62 -14.19 -13.91
CA MET A 122 -5.62 -15.03 -14.58
C MET A 122 -5.89 -16.48 -14.13
N PRO A 123 -5.36 -17.50 -14.83
CA PRO A 123 -5.61 -18.90 -14.46
C PRO A 123 -5.31 -19.16 -12.98
N ALA A 124 -6.27 -19.75 -12.26
CA ALA A 124 -6.14 -19.98 -10.82
C ALA A 124 -4.91 -20.83 -10.44
N THR A 125 -4.48 -21.73 -11.34
CA THR A 125 -3.26 -22.53 -11.22
C THR A 125 -1.96 -21.72 -11.28
N GLU A 126 -2.01 -20.48 -11.76
CA GLU A 126 -0.87 -19.55 -11.79
C GLU A 126 -0.84 -18.62 -10.57
N TYR A 127 -1.89 -18.59 -9.72
CA TYR A 127 -1.94 -17.67 -8.58
C TYR A 127 -0.84 -17.99 -7.56
N ARG A 128 0.13 -17.09 -7.41
CA ARG A 128 1.33 -17.30 -6.58
C ARG A 128 1.16 -16.80 -5.15
N GLY A 129 0.28 -15.83 -4.94
CA GLY A 129 0.01 -15.22 -3.64
C GLY A 129 -0.20 -13.70 -3.73
N ALA A 130 -0.24 -13.08 -2.55
CA ALA A 130 -0.44 -11.64 -2.41
C ALA A 130 0.57 -11.03 -1.43
N THR A 131 0.85 -9.74 -1.58
CA THR A 131 1.70 -8.96 -0.67
C THR A 131 1.11 -7.59 -0.36
N ARG A 132 1.51 -7.02 0.78
CA ARG A 132 1.12 -5.67 1.19
C ARG A 132 2.30 -4.72 1.03
N ALA A 133 2.24 -3.86 0.02
CA ALA A 133 3.16 -2.72 -0.10
C ALA A 133 2.91 -1.68 1.02
N TRP A 134 3.84 -0.74 1.20
CA TRP A 134 3.86 0.15 2.37
C TRP A 134 2.63 1.06 2.46
N ARG A 135 2.33 1.84 1.41
CA ARG A 135 1.15 2.71 1.29
C ARG A 135 0.71 2.84 -0.17
N VAL A 136 -0.52 2.45 -0.50
CA VAL A 136 -1.19 2.64 -1.81
C VAL A 136 -1.64 4.08 -1.92
N CYS A 137 -1.39 4.81 -3.01
CA CYS A 137 -1.80 6.21 -3.07
C CYS A 137 -1.67 6.99 -4.40
N ARG A 138 -2.52 6.67 -5.38
CA ARG A 138 -3.09 7.62 -6.37
C ARG A 138 -4.39 7.03 -6.95
N PHE A 139 -5.46 7.85 -6.97
CA PHE A 139 -6.88 7.49 -7.19
C PHE A 139 -7.57 6.68 -6.06
N PRO A 140 -8.75 7.10 -5.56
CA PRO A 140 -9.67 6.27 -4.75
C PRO A 140 -9.03 5.48 -3.58
N LEU A 141 -9.34 4.18 -3.38
CA LEU A 141 -9.91 3.20 -4.32
C LEU A 141 -11.35 2.72 -3.99
N ASP A 142 -12.08 3.36 -3.07
CA ASP A 142 -13.32 2.78 -2.54
C ASP A 142 -14.56 3.69 -2.68
N LEU A 143 -15.69 3.10 -3.13
CA LEU A 143 -17.02 3.31 -2.53
C LEU A 143 -18.04 2.28 -3.05
N ALA A 144 -18.12 1.16 -2.34
CA ALA A 144 -19.20 0.17 -2.20
C ALA A 144 -18.47 -1.04 -1.59
N ILE A 145 -18.62 -1.38 -0.32
CA ILE A 145 -19.88 -1.73 0.35
C ILE A 145 -20.09 -1.01 1.70
N SER A 146 -21.31 -0.51 1.91
CA SER A 146 -21.97 -0.54 3.22
C SER A 146 -23.49 -0.65 3.02
N HIS A 147 -24.16 -1.44 3.84
CA HIS A 147 -25.60 -1.73 3.70
C HIS A 147 -26.46 -0.51 4.04
N ARG A 148 -27.17 0.04 3.04
CA ARG A 148 -28.51 0.63 3.25
C ARG A 148 -29.45 0.21 2.14
N SER A 149 -30.66 -0.15 2.54
CA SER A 149 -31.77 -0.53 1.66
C SER A 149 -32.21 0.65 0.79
N GLY A 150 -32.44 0.37 -0.50
CA GLY A 150 -33.16 1.26 -1.41
C GLY A 150 -32.32 2.34 -2.11
N PHE A 151 -31.62 1.98 -3.19
CA PHE A 151 -31.42 2.93 -4.29
C PHE A 151 -31.39 2.22 -5.66
N ASN A 152 -32.19 2.74 -6.60
CA ASN A 152 -32.38 2.17 -7.93
C ASN A 152 -31.24 2.59 -8.87
N VAL A 153 -30.61 1.63 -9.56
CA VAL A 153 -29.45 1.86 -10.45
C VAL A 153 -29.85 1.85 -11.93
N SER A 154 -30.85 2.66 -12.28
CA SER A 154 -31.17 3.00 -13.67
C SER A 154 -30.58 4.37 -14.05
N GLY A 155 -29.31 4.38 -14.50
CA GLY A 155 -28.69 5.56 -15.12
C GLY A 155 -27.47 6.15 -14.40
N CYS A 156 -26.29 5.59 -14.66
CA CYS A 156 -24.99 6.26 -14.44
C CYS A 156 -23.98 5.76 -15.48
N LYS A 157 -23.94 6.41 -16.66
CA LYS A 157 -22.76 6.35 -17.53
C LYS A 157 -21.69 7.29 -16.94
N ASN A 158 -20.44 6.84 -16.90
CA ASN A 158 -19.24 7.51 -16.38
C ASN A 158 -19.09 7.62 -14.84
N TRP A 159 -18.06 6.90 -14.34
CA TRP A 159 -17.21 7.17 -13.17
C TRP A 159 -17.86 7.83 -11.93
N LYS A 160 -18.61 7.04 -11.14
CA LYS A 160 -19.11 7.44 -9.80
C LYS A 160 -19.00 6.34 -8.71
N ILE A 161 -18.11 5.37 -8.93
CA ILE A 161 -17.51 4.57 -7.85
C ILE A 161 -16.15 5.25 -7.57
N LEU A 162 -15.59 5.09 -6.35
CA LEU A 162 -14.40 5.79 -5.82
C LEU A 162 -14.68 7.19 -5.21
N ARG A 163 -15.29 7.29 -4.01
CA ARG A 163 -15.33 8.59 -3.30
C ARG A 163 -15.32 8.59 -1.76
N ASP A 164 -16.08 7.76 -1.06
CA ASP A 164 -16.41 8.02 0.36
C ASP A 164 -15.95 6.92 1.36
N CYS A 165 -14.64 6.71 1.55
CA CYS A 165 -14.12 6.22 2.85
C CYS A 165 -12.59 6.40 3.06
N LEU A 166 -12.21 7.02 4.18
CA LEU A 166 -10.96 6.88 4.98
C LEU A 166 -10.65 8.19 5.73
N GLN A 167 -11.58 8.63 6.57
CA GLN A 167 -11.22 9.37 7.78
C GLN A 167 -11.12 8.37 8.95
N GLU A 168 -10.24 8.66 9.90
CA GLU A 168 -10.07 7.96 11.19
C GLU A 168 -9.37 6.59 11.21
N THR A 169 -8.04 6.63 11.01
CA THR A 169 -7.11 5.79 11.80
C THR A 169 -6.07 6.64 12.54
N ALA A 170 -6.46 7.85 12.97
CA ALA A 170 -5.56 8.85 13.55
C ALA A 170 -6.10 9.50 14.84
N SER A 171 -6.79 8.74 15.71
CA SER A 171 -7.17 9.23 17.06
C SER A 171 -7.69 8.13 18.01
N THR A 172 -6.84 7.15 18.37
CA THR A 172 -7.07 6.32 19.58
C THR A 172 -5.84 6.27 20.48
N THR A 173 -5.47 7.44 21.00
CA THR A 173 -4.75 7.53 22.28
C THR A 173 -5.80 7.53 23.39
N PRO A 174 -5.71 6.65 24.42
CA PRO A 174 -6.68 6.65 25.51
C PRO A 174 -6.46 7.86 26.43
N SER A 175 -7.14 8.98 26.13
CA SER A 175 -7.14 10.16 26.98
C SER A 175 -8.02 9.93 28.21
N SER A 176 -7.39 9.53 29.32
CA SER A 176 -8.02 9.53 30.63
C SER A 176 -8.13 10.97 31.18
N ARG A 177 -9.28 11.62 31.00
CA ARG A 177 -9.64 12.77 31.84
C ARG A 177 -11.13 13.11 31.94
N ARG A 178 -11.71 12.68 33.08
CA ARG A 178 -12.58 13.43 34.01
C ARG A 178 -13.80 14.14 33.42
N HIS A 179 -14.98 13.65 33.81
CA HIS A 179 -16.22 14.44 33.82
C HIS A 179 -16.02 15.75 34.62
N HIS A 180 -16.35 16.88 34.00
CA HIS A 180 -16.55 18.13 34.72
C HIS A 180 -17.89 18.09 35.46
N ALA A 181 -17.87 17.64 36.71
CA ALA A 181 -18.92 17.96 37.67
C ALA A 181 -18.66 19.37 38.23
N GLN A 182 -19.70 20.20 38.27
CA GLN A 182 -19.66 21.51 38.94
C GLN A 182 -19.60 21.32 40.46
N PRO A 183 -18.69 21.97 41.20
CA PRO A 183 -18.77 22.05 42.65
C PRO A 183 -19.74 23.16 43.05
N ARG A 184 -20.75 22.83 43.88
CA ARG A 184 -21.54 23.84 44.60
C ARG A 184 -20.70 24.40 45.76
N HIS A 185 -20.94 25.67 46.11
CA HIS A 185 -20.28 26.31 47.25
C HIS A 185 -20.59 25.58 48.56
N GLY A 186 -19.54 25.35 49.36
CA GLY A 186 -19.61 24.86 50.73
C GLY A 186 -18.39 25.34 51.50
N THR A 187 -18.59 26.28 52.43
CA THR A 187 -17.56 26.80 53.32
C THR A 187 -17.20 25.80 54.43
N VAL A 188 -15.92 25.69 54.81
CA VAL A 188 -15.48 25.61 56.22
C VAL A 188 -13.95 25.86 56.34
N LYS A 189 -13.57 26.34 57.52
CA LYS A 189 -12.36 27.05 57.95
C LYS A 189 -11.03 26.27 57.91
N GLN A 190 -9.94 27.00 57.65
CA GLN A 190 -8.73 27.13 58.50
C GLN A 190 -7.91 25.87 58.88
N GLN A 191 -6.61 25.83 58.54
CA GLN A 191 -5.52 26.22 59.46
C GLN A 191 -4.14 26.30 58.75
N VAL A 192 -3.22 27.09 59.32
CA VAL A 192 -1.86 27.39 58.81
C VAL A 192 -0.83 26.42 59.41
N ARG A 193 0.24 26.10 58.66
CA ARG A 193 1.63 25.98 59.17
C ARG A 193 2.67 25.96 58.04
N HIS A 194 3.75 26.73 58.23
CA HIS A 194 4.98 26.65 57.45
C HIS A 194 5.76 25.37 57.78
N HIS A 195 6.62 24.91 56.87
CA HIS A 195 8.06 24.84 57.16
C HIS A 195 8.90 24.83 55.88
N SER A 196 10.03 25.54 55.93
CA SER A 196 11.13 25.53 54.97
C SER A 196 11.97 24.26 55.09
N ASP A 197 12.75 23.90 54.06
CA ASP A 197 14.23 23.92 54.12
C ASP A 197 14.90 23.13 52.96
N LEU A 198 15.97 23.74 52.42
CA LEU A 198 17.03 23.18 51.55
C LEU A 198 18.22 22.75 52.47
N PRO A 199 19.32 22.06 52.04
CA PRO A 199 19.93 22.15 50.70
C PRO A 199 20.68 20.90 50.12
N ASP A 200 21.22 21.09 48.91
CA ASP A 200 22.30 20.34 48.20
C ASP A 200 23.69 20.85 48.72
N PRO A 201 24.88 20.18 48.64
CA PRO A 201 25.54 19.79 47.36
C PRO A 201 26.60 18.63 47.37
N GLY A 202 27.22 18.35 46.21
CA GLY A 202 28.56 17.72 46.06
C GLY A 202 28.57 16.46 45.16
N LEU A 203 29.11 16.38 43.93
CA LEU A 203 30.32 16.91 43.25
C LEU A 203 31.61 16.10 43.52
N LEU A 204 32.14 15.44 42.47
CA LEU A 204 33.52 14.90 42.24
C LEU A 204 33.47 14.04 40.94
N GLN A 205 33.87 14.52 39.74
CA GLN A 205 35.23 14.65 39.16
C GLN A 205 35.96 13.34 38.77
N HIS A 206 36.24 13.19 37.47
CA HIS A 206 37.22 12.25 36.86
C HIS A 206 38.67 12.72 37.12
N PRO A 207 39.72 11.85 37.01
CA PRO A 207 40.45 11.77 35.72
C PRO A 207 41.20 10.44 35.39
N SER A 208 41.79 10.39 34.18
CA SER A 208 43.04 9.69 33.78
C SER A 208 43.10 8.19 33.44
N ARG A 209 43.38 7.92 32.14
CA ARG A 209 44.29 6.89 31.58
C ARG A 209 45.78 7.33 31.80
N PRO A 210 46.86 6.55 31.51
CA PRO A 210 46.98 5.41 30.57
C PRO A 210 47.88 4.22 31.01
N ALA A 211 48.05 3.21 30.14
CA ALA A 211 49.24 2.34 30.07
C ALA A 211 49.39 1.73 28.66
N LEU A 212 50.63 1.50 28.21
CA LEU A 212 50.96 0.75 26.98
C LEU A 212 51.19 -0.75 27.30
N GLY A 213 51.09 -1.60 26.28
CA GLY A 213 51.56 -2.99 26.29
C GLY A 213 51.67 -3.50 24.85
N SER A 214 52.82 -4.06 24.48
CA SER A 214 53.18 -4.54 23.14
C SER A 214 52.95 -6.05 22.98
N ASP A 215 53.51 -6.62 21.89
CA ASP A 215 53.73 -8.06 21.62
C ASP A 215 52.54 -8.81 20.98
N HIS A 216 52.71 -9.75 20.04
CA HIS A 216 53.78 -10.03 19.06
C HIS A 216 53.24 -11.01 17.98
N VAL A 217 53.74 -10.89 16.73
CA VAL A 217 53.95 -11.97 15.71
C VAL A 217 52.79 -12.91 15.28
N GLY A 218 52.58 -13.00 13.95
CA GLY A 218 52.64 -14.31 13.28
C GLY A 218 51.46 -14.79 12.41
N ALA A 219 51.38 -14.32 11.16
CA ALA A 219 51.01 -15.09 9.95
C ALA A 219 51.19 -14.22 8.70
#